data_AF-F8DJG6-F1
#
_entry.id   AF-F8DJG6-F1
#
_cell.length_a   1.000
_cell.length_b   1.000
_cell.length_c   1.000
_cell.angle_alpha   90.00
_cell.angle_beta   90.00
_cell.angle_gamma   90.00
#
_symmetry.space_group_name_H-M   'P 1'
#
loop_
_entity.id
_entity.type
_entity.pdbx_description
1 polymer ?
#
loop_
_entity_poly.entity_id
_entity_poly.type
_entity_poly.pdbx_seq_one_letter_code
_entity_poly.pdbx_strand_id
1 'polypeptide(L)'
;MTYTTIKSELKEFANKKVAYMRAYIELQEQMKGQVSGGMLGSKQAEIKLSDLKSEGEAYSRKTYEKILADIEQERTKQMQALEEKEESVTADDVAELMLIESTKNISREEFEQYLEKYKNKPLAIKKLSEIARSNTDLIFVDYEKYNQKERIEKLTDFLKQQVATFHGQLQINGDKIQLAVANVSVKPDEMAIDRYFEENGL
;
A
#
# COMPACT_ATOMS: atom_id res chain seq x y z
N MET A 1 -9.21 -6.47 -10.99
CA MET A 1 -8.81 -5.24 -10.28
C MET A 1 -7.51 -4.71 -10.88
N THR A 2 -7.04 -3.54 -10.47
CA THR A 2 -5.66 -3.07 -10.68
C THR A 2 -5.19 -2.39 -9.39
N TYR A 3 -3.88 -2.23 -9.20
CA TYR A 3 -3.36 -1.50 -8.04
C TYR A 3 -3.87 -0.05 -7.97
N THR A 4 -4.06 0.62 -9.12
CA THR A 4 -4.65 1.96 -9.17
C THR A 4 -6.09 1.99 -8.66
N THR A 5 -6.89 0.96 -8.95
CA THR A 5 -8.25 0.84 -8.41
C THR A 5 -8.22 0.58 -6.91
N ILE A 6 -7.36 -0.32 -6.44
CA ILE A 6 -7.18 -0.62 -5.01
C ILE A 6 -6.75 0.63 -4.24
N LYS A 7 -5.87 1.45 -4.82
CA LYS A 7 -5.46 2.74 -4.27
C LYS A 7 -6.68 3.63 -3.99
N SER A 8 -7.56 3.80 -4.98
CA SER A 8 -8.75 4.65 -4.81
C SER A 8 -9.69 4.09 -3.74
N GLU A 9 -9.94 2.78 -3.74
CA GLU A 9 -10.80 2.14 -2.72
C GLU A 9 -10.23 2.28 -1.30
N LEU A 10 -8.91 2.22 -1.15
CA LEU A 10 -8.23 2.41 0.13
C LEU A 10 -8.44 3.82 0.69
N LYS A 11 -8.41 4.85 -0.17
CA LYS A 11 -8.70 6.24 0.23
C LYS A 11 -10.17 6.41 0.59
N GLU A 12 -11.08 5.85 -0.21
CA GLU A 12 -12.52 5.85 0.09
C GLU A 12 -12.80 5.18 1.44
N PHE A 13 -12.13 4.06 1.72
CA PHE A 13 -12.24 3.33 2.96
C PHE A 13 -11.85 4.20 4.18
N ALA A 14 -10.70 4.88 4.12
CA ALA A 14 -10.26 5.79 5.17
C ALA A 14 -11.26 6.92 5.41
N ASN A 15 -11.68 7.61 4.35
CA ASN A 15 -12.64 8.71 4.43
C ASN A 15 -14.00 8.27 4.99
N LYS A 16 -14.50 7.10 4.56
CA LYS A 16 -15.78 6.58 5.05
C LYS A 16 -15.70 6.21 6.54
N LYS A 17 -14.56 5.68 7.01
CA LYS A 17 -14.34 5.42 8.43
C LYS A 17 -14.31 6.71 9.27
N VAL A 18 -13.64 7.76 8.79
CA VAL A 18 -13.69 9.09 9.45
C VAL A 18 -15.11 9.65 9.50
N ALA A 19 -15.90 9.45 8.43
CA ALA A 19 -17.30 9.86 8.41
C ALA A 19 -18.13 9.12 9.48
N TYR A 20 -17.92 7.82 9.68
CA TYR A 20 -18.56 7.08 10.78
C TYR A 20 -18.13 7.58 12.16
N MET A 21 -16.84 7.87 12.38
CA MET A 21 -16.36 8.44 13.64
C MET A 21 -17.04 9.77 13.95
N ARG A 22 -17.17 10.64 12.95
CA ARG A 22 -17.85 11.93 13.06
C ARG A 22 -19.35 11.76 13.37
N ALA A 23 -20.04 10.94 12.58
CA ALA A 23 -21.46 10.67 12.77
C ALA A 23 -21.76 10.10 14.17
N TYR A 24 -20.88 9.24 14.69
CA TYR A 24 -21.03 8.66 16.02
C TYR A 24 -20.91 9.73 17.13
N ILE A 25 -19.92 10.63 17.03
CA ILE A 25 -19.75 11.72 17.99
C ILE A 25 -20.96 12.68 17.95
N GLU A 26 -21.41 13.06 16.75
CA GLU A 26 -22.59 13.92 16.58
C GLU A 26 -23.85 13.27 17.18
N LEU A 27 -24.07 11.98 16.91
CA LEU A 27 -25.19 11.24 17.48
C LEU A 27 -25.08 11.16 19.00
N GLN A 28 -23.87 10.93 19.54
CA GLN A 28 -23.63 10.86 20.98
C GLN A 28 -23.98 12.18 21.69
N GLU A 29 -23.62 13.31 21.11
CA GLU A 29 -23.98 14.64 21.63
C GLU A 29 -25.48 14.89 21.57
N GLN A 30 -26.11 14.56 20.44
CA GLN A 30 -27.56 14.69 20.27
C GLN A 30 -28.31 13.83 21.29
N MET A 31 -27.92 12.57 21.47
CA MET A 31 -28.55 11.66 22.41
C MET A 31 -28.37 12.15 23.85
N LYS A 32 -27.18 12.64 24.22
CA LYS A 32 -26.93 13.23 25.54
C LYS A 32 -27.85 14.42 25.82
N GLY A 33 -28.03 15.30 24.83
CA GLY A 33 -28.99 16.41 24.92
C GLY A 33 -30.42 15.94 25.14
N GLN A 34 -30.91 15.00 24.33
CA GLN A 34 -32.29 14.48 24.43
C GLN A 34 -32.56 13.75 25.74
N VAL A 35 -31.59 12.99 26.27
CA VAL A 35 -31.70 12.33 27.57
C VAL A 35 -31.75 13.36 28.69
N SER A 36 -30.86 14.36 28.67
CA SER A 36 -30.85 15.42 29.68
C SER A 36 -32.13 16.27 29.70
N GLY A 37 -32.75 16.46 28.53
CA GLY A 37 -34.04 17.15 28.39
C GLY A 37 -35.28 16.29 28.64
N GLY A 38 -35.12 15.03 29.04
CA GLY A 38 -36.24 14.11 29.30
C GLY A 38 -37.03 13.68 28.06
N MET A 39 -36.55 13.99 26.86
CA MET A 39 -37.21 13.67 25.59
C MET A 39 -36.94 12.23 25.13
N LEU A 40 -35.88 11.59 25.66
CA LEU A 40 -35.47 10.24 25.28
C LEU A 40 -35.00 9.47 26.52
N GLY A 41 -35.35 8.19 26.61
CA GLY A 41 -34.82 7.31 27.67
C GLY A 41 -33.39 6.86 27.37
N SER A 42 -32.55 6.73 28.39
CA SER A 42 -31.13 6.35 28.25
C SER A 42 -30.92 5.06 27.45
N LYS A 43 -31.78 4.04 27.66
CA LYS A 43 -31.72 2.78 26.89
C LYS A 43 -31.96 2.98 25.40
N GLN A 44 -32.86 3.90 25.01
CA GLN A 44 -33.14 4.17 23.61
C GLN A 44 -31.98 4.94 22.95
N ALA A 45 -31.32 5.83 23.70
CA ALA A 45 -30.09 6.49 23.27
C ALA A 45 -28.96 5.47 23.02
N GLU A 46 -28.77 4.53 23.94
CA GLU A 46 -27.75 3.48 23.84
C GLU A 46 -27.97 2.57 22.62
N ILE A 47 -29.23 2.16 22.34
CA ILE A 47 -29.56 1.36 21.16
C ILE A 47 -29.15 2.09 19.88
N LYS A 48 -29.54 3.36 19.71
CA LYS A 48 -29.19 4.14 18.52
C LYS A 48 -27.69 4.28 18.30
N LEU A 49 -26.93 4.47 19.39
CA LEU A 49 -25.47 4.52 19.32
C LEU A 49 -24.89 3.15 18.95
N SER A 50 -25.40 2.08 19.54
CA SER A 50 -24.98 0.71 19.25
C SER A 50 -25.24 0.32 17.79
N ASP A 51 -26.38 0.71 17.24
CA ASP A 51 -26.76 0.43 15.85
C ASP A 51 -25.78 1.08 14.87
N LEU A 52 -25.52 2.39 15.03
CA LEU A 52 -24.58 3.12 14.17
C LEU A 52 -23.15 2.56 14.28
N LYS A 53 -22.71 2.23 15.49
CA LYS A 53 -21.40 1.60 15.70
C LYS A 53 -21.31 0.25 14.99
N SER A 54 -22.33 -0.58 15.14
CA SER A 54 -22.38 -1.92 14.53
C SER A 54 -22.39 -1.84 12.99
N GLU A 55 -23.13 -0.89 12.43
CA GLU A 55 -23.13 -0.62 10.98
C GLU A 55 -21.73 -0.25 10.48
N GLY A 56 -21.07 0.71 11.15
CA GLY A 56 -19.74 1.14 10.75
C GLY A 56 -18.65 0.08 10.97
N GLU A 57 -18.77 -0.75 12.01
CA GLU A 57 -17.87 -1.89 12.24
C GLU A 57 -18.08 -3.01 11.21
N ALA A 58 -19.33 -3.30 10.83
CA ALA A 58 -19.65 -4.26 9.78
C ALA A 58 -19.12 -3.79 8.42
N TYR A 59 -19.31 -2.51 8.07
CA TYR A 59 -18.69 -1.90 6.90
C TYR A 59 -17.16 -2.03 6.98
N SER A 60 -16.57 -1.69 8.12
CA SER A 60 -15.12 -1.70 8.32
C SER A 60 -14.51 -3.07 8.08
N ARG A 61 -15.14 -4.13 8.61
CA ARG A 61 -14.69 -5.51 8.45
C ARG A 61 -14.83 -5.97 7.00
N LYS A 62 -16.01 -5.79 6.42
CA LYS A 62 -16.32 -6.22 5.04
C LYS A 62 -15.39 -5.56 4.01
N THR A 63 -15.17 -4.25 4.13
CA THR A 63 -14.32 -3.51 3.20
C THR A 63 -12.84 -3.87 3.38
N TYR A 64 -12.38 -4.06 4.62
CA TYR A 64 -11.02 -4.52 4.91
C TYR A 64 -10.74 -5.90 4.27
N GLU A 65 -11.63 -6.87 4.48
CA GLU A 65 -11.50 -8.21 3.91
C GLU A 65 -11.53 -8.19 2.37
N LYS A 66 -12.42 -7.38 1.78
CA LYS A 66 -12.46 -7.18 0.32
C LYS A 66 -11.15 -6.62 -0.22
N ILE A 67 -10.65 -5.52 0.34
CA ILE A 67 -9.42 -4.87 -0.13
C ILE A 67 -8.23 -5.82 -0.02
N LEU A 68 -8.12 -6.59 1.08
CA LEU A 68 -7.06 -7.60 1.20
C LEU A 68 -7.14 -8.68 0.13
N ALA A 69 -8.34 -9.19 -0.15
CA ALA A 69 -8.55 -10.17 -1.21
C ALA A 69 -8.18 -9.60 -2.60
N ASP A 70 -8.57 -8.35 -2.85
CA ASP A 70 -8.27 -7.66 -4.10
C ASP A 70 -6.75 -7.42 -4.29
N ILE A 71 -6.03 -7.11 -3.20
CA ILE A 71 -4.55 -6.99 -3.18
C ILE A 71 -3.90 -8.33 -3.55
N GLU A 72 -4.31 -9.43 -2.93
CA GLU A 72 -3.75 -10.75 -3.21
C GLU A 72 -4.05 -11.23 -4.63
N GLN A 73 -5.25 -10.95 -5.12
CA GLN A 73 -5.64 -11.28 -6.47
C GLN A 73 -4.77 -10.53 -7.49
N GLU A 74 -4.57 -9.23 -7.31
CA GLU A 74 -3.73 -8.44 -8.21
C GLU A 74 -2.26 -8.84 -8.12
N ARG A 75 -1.73 -9.10 -6.90
CA ARG A 75 -0.39 -9.65 -6.72
C ARG A 75 -0.21 -10.94 -7.52
N THR A 76 -1.12 -11.89 -7.36
CA THR A 76 -1.06 -13.19 -8.06
C THR A 76 -1.05 -13.00 -9.58
N LYS A 77 -1.92 -12.14 -10.09
CA LYS A 77 -2.01 -11.83 -11.52
C LYS A 77 -0.73 -11.19 -12.06
N GLN A 78 -0.16 -10.23 -11.34
CA GLN A 78 1.09 -9.56 -11.75
C GLN A 78 2.29 -10.51 -11.68
N MET A 79 2.34 -11.40 -10.68
CA MET A 79 3.38 -12.43 -10.59
C MET A 79 3.29 -13.44 -11.73
N GLN A 80 2.09 -13.91 -12.08
CA GLN A 80 1.90 -14.80 -13.23
C GLN A 80 2.32 -14.13 -14.54
N ALA A 81 1.94 -12.87 -14.74
CA ALA A 81 2.34 -12.11 -15.92
C ALA A 81 3.86 -11.85 -15.97
N LEU A 82 4.54 -11.81 -14.82
CA LEU A 82 5.98 -11.73 -14.74
C LEU A 82 6.64 -13.06 -15.13
N GLU A 83 6.16 -14.17 -14.57
CA GLU A 83 6.64 -15.53 -14.90
C GLU A 83 6.48 -15.86 -16.40
N GLU A 84 5.39 -15.44 -17.04
CA GLU A 84 5.19 -15.60 -18.49
C GLU A 84 6.19 -14.82 -19.35
N LYS A 85 6.76 -13.74 -18.82
CA LYS A 85 7.73 -12.88 -19.50
C LYS A 85 9.17 -13.20 -19.09
N GLU A 86 9.38 -14.07 -18.10
CA GLU A 86 10.71 -14.42 -17.62
C GLU A 86 11.49 -15.16 -18.71
N GLU A 87 12.67 -14.63 -19.01
CA GLU A 87 13.65 -15.27 -19.86
C GLU A 87 14.73 -15.94 -18.99
N SER A 88 15.18 -17.11 -19.44
CA SER A 88 16.31 -17.78 -18.80
C SER A 88 17.63 -17.10 -19.14
N VAL A 89 18.58 -17.18 -18.22
CA VAL A 89 19.96 -16.74 -18.45
C VAL A 89 20.69 -17.80 -19.28
N THR A 90 21.29 -17.38 -20.38
CA THR A 90 22.09 -18.21 -21.28
C THR A 90 23.57 -18.17 -20.92
N ALA A 91 24.38 -19.05 -21.52
CA ALA A 91 25.82 -19.05 -21.30
C ALA A 91 26.50 -17.74 -21.73
N ASP A 92 26.02 -17.12 -22.82
CA ASP A 92 26.51 -15.83 -23.30
C ASP A 92 26.18 -14.71 -22.30
N ASP A 93 24.97 -14.73 -21.73
CA ASP A 93 24.59 -13.77 -20.68
C ASP A 93 25.49 -13.92 -19.45
N VAL A 94 25.83 -15.15 -19.04
CA VAL A 94 26.74 -15.40 -17.92
C VAL A 94 28.14 -14.85 -18.22
N ALA A 95 28.66 -15.10 -19.43
CA ALA A 95 29.97 -14.61 -19.83
C ALA A 95 30.02 -13.08 -19.83
N GLU A 96 28.96 -12.43 -20.33
CA GLU A 96 28.84 -10.98 -20.34
C GLU A 96 28.75 -10.39 -18.92
N LEU A 97 27.95 -10.98 -18.03
CA LEU A 97 27.86 -10.57 -16.63
C LEU A 97 29.19 -10.72 -15.87
N MET A 98 29.95 -11.78 -16.14
CA MET A 98 31.30 -11.96 -15.57
C MET A 98 32.27 -10.89 -16.08
N LEU A 99 32.16 -10.52 -17.35
CA LEU A 99 32.98 -9.46 -17.92
C LEU A 99 32.65 -8.10 -17.28
N ILE A 100 31.37 -7.80 -17.08
CA ILE A 100 30.91 -6.60 -16.37
C ILE A 100 31.47 -6.57 -14.94
N GLU A 101 31.38 -7.68 -14.19
CA GLU A 101 31.92 -7.79 -12.83
C GLU A 101 33.44 -7.53 -12.76
N SER A 102 34.18 -7.97 -13.77
CA SER A 102 35.63 -7.76 -13.87
C SER A 102 36.02 -6.33 -14.33
N THR A 103 35.07 -5.56 -14.86
CA THR A 103 35.31 -4.24 -15.44
C THR A 103 35.36 -3.18 -14.35
N LYS A 104 36.52 -2.55 -14.17
CA LYS A 104 36.74 -1.57 -13.08
C LYS A 104 36.04 -0.23 -13.29
N ASN A 105 35.84 0.20 -14.54
CA ASN A 105 35.41 1.56 -14.87
C ASN A 105 34.13 1.57 -15.73
N ILE A 106 33.12 0.80 -15.34
CA ILE A 106 31.83 0.87 -16.01
C ILE A 106 31.11 2.16 -15.62
N SER A 107 30.67 2.92 -16.61
CA SER A 107 29.92 4.15 -16.35
C SER A 107 28.50 3.82 -15.88
N ARG A 108 27.87 4.78 -15.19
CA ARG A 108 26.48 4.66 -14.76
C ARG A 108 25.54 4.43 -15.94
N GLU A 109 25.68 5.22 -17.01
CA GLU A 109 24.79 5.12 -18.18
C GLU A 109 24.93 3.75 -18.87
N GLU A 110 26.15 3.23 -18.96
CA GLU A 110 26.42 1.91 -19.51
C GLU A 110 25.83 0.80 -18.62
N PHE A 111 25.95 0.94 -17.30
CA PHE A 111 25.35 0.00 -16.36
C PHE A 111 23.81 -0.03 -16.44
N GLU A 112 23.17 1.13 -16.61
CA GLU A 112 21.72 1.23 -16.80
C GLU A 112 21.27 0.59 -18.12
N GLN A 113 22.08 0.61 -19.18
CA GLN A 113 21.80 -0.12 -20.43
C GLN A 113 21.78 -1.63 -20.21
N TYR A 114 22.68 -2.17 -19.36
CA TYR A 114 22.66 -3.58 -19.00
C TYR A 114 21.42 -3.94 -18.19
N LEU A 115 21.03 -3.12 -17.22
CA LEU A 115 19.79 -3.32 -16.48
C LEU A 115 18.56 -3.36 -17.40
N GLU A 116 18.50 -2.47 -18.40
CA GLU A 116 17.43 -2.46 -19.39
C GLU A 116 17.46 -3.69 -20.31
N LYS A 117 18.65 -4.10 -20.78
CA LYS A 117 18.84 -5.32 -21.60
C LYS A 117 18.37 -6.57 -20.86
N TYR A 118 18.65 -6.66 -19.56
CA TYR A 118 18.37 -7.84 -18.74
C TYR A 118 17.06 -7.78 -17.94
N LYS A 119 16.20 -6.79 -18.18
CA LYS A 119 14.96 -6.56 -17.39
C LYS A 119 14.00 -7.75 -17.31
N ASN A 120 14.04 -8.67 -18.27
CA ASN A 120 13.22 -9.89 -18.29
C ASN A 120 13.96 -11.12 -17.75
N LYS A 121 15.23 -10.99 -17.33
CA LYS A 121 16.07 -12.07 -16.81
C LYS A 121 16.36 -11.81 -15.32
N PRO A 122 15.48 -12.21 -14.39
CA PRO A 122 15.61 -11.87 -12.96
C PRO A 122 16.94 -12.29 -12.34
N LEU A 123 17.50 -13.44 -12.76
CA LEU A 123 18.82 -13.89 -12.28
C LEU A 123 19.95 -12.95 -12.74
N ALA A 124 19.85 -12.39 -13.95
CA ALA A 124 20.81 -11.40 -14.45
C ALA A 124 20.65 -10.06 -13.70
N ILE A 125 19.43 -9.59 -13.47
CA ILE A 125 19.17 -8.40 -12.64
C ILE A 125 19.73 -8.57 -11.22
N LYS A 126 19.53 -9.75 -10.63
CA LYS A 126 20.11 -10.06 -9.31
C LYS A 126 21.63 -9.95 -9.33
N LYS A 127 22.30 -10.57 -10.31
CA LYS A 127 23.76 -10.49 -10.44
C LYS A 127 24.24 -9.05 -10.67
N LEU A 128 23.55 -8.27 -11.49
CA LEU A 128 23.85 -6.84 -11.68
C LEU A 128 23.70 -6.05 -10.36
N SER A 129 22.67 -6.33 -9.56
CA SER A 129 22.53 -5.68 -8.24
C SER A 129 23.70 -5.98 -7.29
N GLU A 130 24.24 -7.20 -7.34
CA GLU A 130 25.42 -7.60 -6.56
C GLU A 130 26.69 -6.88 -7.03
N ILE A 131 26.86 -6.74 -8.35
CA ILE A 131 27.98 -5.98 -8.95
C ILE A 131 27.90 -4.50 -8.54
N ALA A 132 26.72 -3.88 -8.66
CA ALA A 132 26.51 -2.48 -8.29
C ALA A 132 26.81 -2.21 -6.81
N ARG A 133 26.38 -3.09 -5.91
CA ARG A 133 26.67 -2.97 -4.46
C ARG A 133 28.16 -3.09 -4.13
N SER A 134 28.92 -3.76 -4.99
CA SER A 134 30.37 -3.96 -4.82
C SER A 134 31.20 -2.85 -5.47
N ASN A 135 30.57 -1.92 -6.21
CA ASN A 135 31.22 -0.83 -6.92
C ASN A 135 30.72 0.53 -6.42
N THR A 136 31.60 1.30 -5.78
CA THR A 136 31.27 2.63 -5.23
C THR A 136 30.79 3.63 -6.28
N ASP A 137 31.20 3.48 -7.54
CA ASP A 137 30.82 4.38 -8.63
C ASP A 137 29.36 4.14 -9.09
N LEU A 138 28.75 3.01 -8.69
CA LEU A 138 27.39 2.61 -9.04
C LEU A 138 26.39 2.79 -7.90
N ILE A 139 26.78 3.42 -6.78
CA ILE A 139 25.97 3.52 -5.56
C ILE A 139 24.63 4.27 -5.75
N PHE A 140 24.50 5.07 -6.80
CA PHE A 140 23.30 5.84 -7.13
C PHE A 140 22.44 5.23 -8.25
N VAL A 141 22.79 4.03 -8.74
CA VAL A 141 21.97 3.30 -9.71
C VAL A 141 20.75 2.73 -9.00
N ASP A 142 19.55 3.11 -9.48
CA ASP A 142 18.29 2.53 -9.02
C ASP A 142 18.02 1.19 -9.71
N TYR A 143 18.71 0.15 -9.24
CA TYR A 143 18.51 -1.22 -9.74
C TYR A 143 17.20 -1.84 -9.23
N GLU A 144 16.62 -1.33 -8.13
CA GLU A 144 15.35 -1.84 -7.59
C GLU A 144 14.20 -1.64 -8.58
N LYS A 145 14.26 -0.56 -9.39
CA LYS A 145 13.37 -0.34 -10.54
C LYS A 145 13.27 -1.56 -11.48
N TYR A 146 14.34 -2.33 -11.64
CA TYR A 146 14.40 -3.46 -12.56
C TYR A 146 14.04 -4.80 -11.90
N ASN A 147 13.98 -4.86 -10.57
CA ASN A 147 13.50 -6.05 -9.85
C ASN A 147 11.97 -6.01 -9.72
N GLN A 148 11.28 -6.34 -10.83
CA GLN A 148 9.82 -6.28 -10.90
C GLN A 148 9.14 -7.14 -9.82
N LYS A 149 9.69 -8.31 -9.51
CA LYS A 149 9.19 -9.19 -8.45
C LYS A 149 9.19 -8.48 -7.09
N GLU A 150 10.34 -7.93 -6.71
CA GLU A 150 10.49 -7.22 -5.44
C GLU A 150 9.60 -5.98 -5.36
N ARG A 151 9.42 -5.25 -6.48
CA ARG A 151 8.51 -4.11 -6.55
C ARG A 151 7.05 -4.51 -6.30
N ILE A 152 6.59 -5.61 -6.90
CA ILE A 152 5.23 -6.14 -6.69
C ILE A 152 5.05 -6.53 -5.21
N GLU A 153 6.02 -7.20 -4.60
CA GLU A 153 5.95 -7.56 -3.18
C GLU A 153 5.92 -6.33 -2.27
N LYS A 154 6.85 -5.39 -2.45
CA LYS A 154 6.92 -4.15 -1.67
C LYS A 154 5.61 -3.35 -1.76
N LEU A 155 5.03 -3.21 -2.96
CA LEU A 155 3.73 -2.54 -3.09
C LEU A 155 2.61 -3.31 -2.38
N THR A 156 2.59 -4.64 -2.52
CA THR A 156 1.58 -5.47 -1.87
C THR A 156 1.65 -5.31 -0.35
N ASP A 157 2.84 -5.36 0.23
CA ASP A 157 3.05 -5.20 1.67
C ASP A 157 2.67 -3.78 2.13
N PHE A 158 3.05 -2.76 1.37
CA PHE A 158 2.63 -1.38 1.63
C PHE A 158 1.10 -1.24 1.68
N LEU A 159 0.39 -1.75 0.67
CA LEU A 159 -1.08 -1.67 0.62
C LEU A 159 -1.74 -2.44 1.77
N LYS A 160 -1.23 -3.62 2.12
CA LYS A 160 -1.69 -4.41 3.27
C LYS A 160 -1.51 -3.66 4.58
N GLN A 161 -0.35 -3.01 4.75
CA GLN A 161 -0.08 -2.23 5.95
C GLN A 161 -1.02 -1.02 6.05
N GLN A 162 -1.28 -0.32 4.95
CA GLN A 162 -2.19 0.82 4.92
C GLN A 162 -3.63 0.40 5.28
N VAL A 163 -4.16 -0.65 4.64
CA VAL A 163 -5.53 -1.10 4.93
C VAL A 163 -5.68 -1.60 6.37
N ALA A 164 -4.66 -2.28 6.92
CA ALA A 164 -4.64 -2.69 8.32
C ALA A 164 -4.58 -1.50 9.28
N THR A 165 -3.77 -0.48 8.95
CA THR A 165 -3.65 0.75 9.73
C THR A 165 -5.00 1.47 9.79
N PHE A 166 -5.65 1.70 8.65
CA PHE A 166 -6.97 2.34 8.64
C PHE A 166 -8.02 1.49 9.36
N HIS A 167 -8.01 0.17 9.18
CA HIS A 167 -8.94 -0.71 9.87
C HIS A 167 -8.79 -0.61 11.40
N GLY A 168 -7.56 -0.67 11.91
CA GLY A 168 -7.25 -0.71 13.34
C GLY A 168 -7.29 0.65 14.05
N GLN A 169 -6.83 1.72 13.39
CA GLN A 169 -6.66 3.04 14.02
C GLN A 169 -7.89 3.94 13.94
N LEU A 170 -8.73 3.81 12.90
CA LEU A 170 -9.92 4.65 12.75
C LEU A 170 -11.12 3.96 13.41
N GLN A 171 -11.18 4.02 14.75
CA GLN A 171 -12.19 3.32 15.55
C GLN A 171 -13.43 4.18 15.81
N ILE A 172 -14.60 3.57 15.77
CA ILE A 172 -15.89 4.23 16.04
C ILE A 172 -16.19 4.06 17.54
N ASN A 173 -15.62 4.94 18.37
CA ASN A 173 -15.68 4.83 19.84
C ASN A 173 -16.13 6.12 20.56
N GLY A 174 -16.39 7.21 19.83
CA GLY A 174 -16.78 8.50 20.40
C GLY A 174 -15.62 9.37 20.89
N ASP A 175 -14.37 8.98 20.65
CA ASP A 175 -13.20 9.77 21.04
C ASP A 175 -12.97 10.94 20.06
N LYS A 176 -13.22 12.17 20.56
CA LYS A 176 -13.02 13.42 19.81
C LYS A 176 -11.55 13.69 19.49
N ILE A 177 -10.62 13.26 20.36
CA ILE A 177 -9.18 13.41 20.12
C ILE A 177 -8.78 12.47 18.99
N GLN A 178 -9.24 11.23 19.01
CA GLN A 178 -8.99 10.29 17.92
C GLN A 178 -9.60 10.77 16.59
N LEU A 179 -10.81 11.34 16.59
CA LEU A 179 -11.37 11.98 15.40
C LEU A 179 -10.52 13.16 14.91
N ALA A 180 -10.03 14.02 15.82
CA ALA A 180 -9.17 15.14 15.45
C ALA A 180 -7.86 14.65 14.80
N VAL A 181 -7.22 13.64 15.39
CA VAL A 181 -6.02 12.97 14.84
C VAL A 181 -6.34 12.38 13.46
N ALA A 182 -7.44 11.65 13.31
CA ALA A 182 -7.83 11.07 12.03
C ALA A 182 -8.03 12.13 10.93
N ASN A 183 -8.68 13.26 11.24
CA ASN A 183 -8.90 14.34 10.25
C ASN A 183 -7.57 14.99 9.79
N VAL A 184 -6.53 14.99 10.61
CA VAL A 184 -5.22 15.55 10.24
C VAL A 184 -4.30 14.53 9.58
N SER A 185 -4.43 13.23 9.89
CA SER A 185 -3.54 12.18 9.37
C SER A 185 -3.98 11.60 8.03
N VAL A 186 -5.30 11.47 7.77
CA VAL A 186 -5.78 10.78 6.56
C VAL A 186 -5.30 11.43 5.26
N LYS A 187 -5.29 12.78 5.18
CA LYS A 187 -4.78 13.47 3.97
C LYS A 187 -3.29 13.24 3.73
N PRO A 188 -2.39 13.41 4.72
CA PRO A 188 -1.00 12.98 4.62
C PRO A 188 -0.84 11.52 4.21
N ASP A 189 -1.64 10.60 4.76
CA ASP A 189 -1.57 9.18 4.40
C ASP A 189 -1.99 8.95 2.93
N GLU A 190 -3.04 9.63 2.46
CA GLU A 190 -3.45 9.59 1.05
C GLU A 190 -2.34 10.12 0.11
N MET A 191 -1.66 11.19 0.51
CA MET A 191 -0.53 11.74 -0.24
C MET A 191 0.68 10.80 -0.23
N ALA A 192 0.95 10.14 0.89
CA ALA A 192 2.01 9.14 0.99
C ALA A 192 1.73 7.93 0.08
N ILE A 193 0.46 7.51 0.01
CA ILE A 193 0.02 6.47 -0.93
C ILE A 193 0.22 6.94 -2.37
N ASP A 194 -0.14 8.17 -2.73
CA ASP A 194 0.10 8.67 -4.10
C ASP A 194 1.59 8.71 -4.44
N ARG A 195 2.41 9.29 -3.56
CA ARG A 195 3.86 9.35 -3.73
C ARG A 195 4.47 7.96 -3.91
N TYR A 196 4.04 6.98 -3.12
CA TYR A 196 4.54 5.62 -3.23
C TYR A 196 4.29 5.03 -4.63
N PHE A 197 3.10 5.28 -5.21
CA PHE A 197 2.77 4.83 -6.56
C PHE A 197 3.57 5.59 -7.64
N GLU A 198 3.78 6.90 -7.47
CA GLU A 198 4.59 7.71 -8.38
C GLU A 198 6.07 7.26 -8.41
N GLU A 199 6.65 7.02 -7.22
CA GLU A 199 8.05 6.61 -7.06
C GLU A 199 8.28 5.16 -7.53
N ASN A 200 7.29 4.28 -7.34
CA ASN A 200 7.41 2.85 -7.67
C ASN A 200 6.79 2.49 -9.01
N GLY A 201 6.42 3.45 -9.86
CA GLY A 201 6.11 3.26 -11.29
C GLY A 201 5.08 2.18 -11.61
N LEU A 202 3.92 2.23 -10.96
CA LEU A 202 2.77 1.31 -11.17
C LEU A 202 1.49 2.06 -11.54
#